data_AF-A0A829GQ40-F1
#
_entry.id   AF-A0A829GQ40-F1
#
_cell.length_a   1.000
_cell.length_b   1.000
_cell.length_c   1.000
_cell.angle_alpha   90.00
_cell.angle_beta   90.00
_cell.angle_gamma   90.00
#
_symmetry.space_group_name_H-M   'P 1'
#
loop_
_entity.id
_entity.type
_entity.pdbx_description
1 polymer ?
#
loop_
_entity_poly.entity_id
_entity_poly.type
_entity_poly.pdbx_seq_one_letter_code
_entity_poly.pdbx_strand_id
1 'polypeptide(L)'
;MRKAQIIDLRERNEFKAGHILGARDIPYTQLRERMGEMRQDLPVYLYDKTGVLSLRAARRLRKNGFEKISWLKGGYDNWSGKTKKSPTNY
;
A
#
# COMPACT_ATOMS: atom_id res chain seq x y z
N MET A 1 6.29 14.42 -12.15
CA MET A 1 5.47 14.02 -10.98
C MET A 1 4.93 12.61 -11.17
N ARG A 2 4.80 11.82 -10.10
CA ARG A 2 4.18 10.48 -10.14
C ARG A 2 2.67 10.62 -10.39
N LYS A 3 2.11 9.79 -11.28
CA LYS A 3 0.69 9.82 -11.68
C LYS A 3 -0.22 8.94 -10.80
N ALA A 4 0.33 8.22 -9.83
CA ALA A 4 -0.39 7.35 -8.91
C ALA A 4 0.40 7.11 -7.62
N GLN A 5 -0.28 6.57 -6.61
CA GLN A 5 0.27 6.24 -5.29
C GLN A 5 0.15 4.73 -5.06
N ILE A 6 1.26 4.07 -4.72
CA ILE A 6 1.26 2.67 -4.29
C ILE A 6 1.41 2.67 -2.77
N ILE A 7 0.49 2.04 -2.06
CA ILE A 7 0.45 1.99 -0.59
C ILE A 7 0.57 0.54 -0.13
N ASP A 8 1.60 0.26 0.66
CA ASP A 8 1.78 -1.01 1.36
C ASP A 8 1.07 -0.92 2.72
N LEU A 9 0.11 -1.82 2.93
CA LEU A 9 -0.72 -1.90 4.13
C LEU A 9 -0.20 -2.92 5.14
N ARG A 10 0.88 -3.64 4.82
CA ARG A 10 1.53 -4.59 5.74
C ARG A 10 2.20 -3.86 6.89
N GLU A 11 2.61 -4.61 7.91
CA GLU A 11 3.31 -4.01 9.04
C GLU A 11 4.72 -3.54 8.64
N ARG A 12 5.23 -2.55 9.37
CA ARG A 12 6.45 -1.80 9.00
C ARG A 12 7.69 -2.68 8.83
N ASN A 13 7.79 -3.77 9.60
CA ASN A 13 8.85 -4.75 9.48
C ASN A 13 8.79 -5.51 8.14
N GLU A 14 7.60 -5.88 7.66
CA GLU A 14 7.40 -6.52 6.36
C GLU A 14 7.76 -5.56 5.21
N PHE A 15 7.34 -4.29 5.31
CA PHE A 15 7.75 -3.26 4.35
C PHE A 15 9.27 -3.12 4.27
N LYS A 16 9.95 -3.05 5.43
CA LYS A 16 11.42 -2.94 5.50
C LYS A 16 12.14 -4.17 4.95
N ALA A 17 11.62 -5.38 5.19
CA ALA A 17 12.17 -6.62 4.66
C ALA A 17 12.10 -6.67 3.12
N GLY A 18 11.04 -6.09 2.54
CA GLY A 18 10.95 -5.85 1.11
C GLY A 18 9.54 -5.45 0.70
N HIS A 19 9.44 -4.50 -0.23
CA HIS A 19 8.18 -3.93 -0.70
C HIS A 19 8.20 -3.67 -2.21
N ILE A 20 7.03 -3.45 -2.81
CA ILE A 20 6.91 -3.09 -4.22
C ILE A 20 7.66 -1.77 -4.49
N LEU A 21 8.46 -1.71 -5.56
CA LEU A 21 9.27 -0.54 -5.86
C LEU A 21 8.40 0.72 -5.99
N GLY A 22 8.68 1.72 -5.15
CA GLY A 22 7.95 2.98 -5.13
C GLY A 22 6.71 3.01 -4.24
N ALA A 23 6.41 1.93 -3.51
CA ALA A 23 5.39 1.90 -2.48
C ALA A 23 5.73 2.81 -1.28
N ARG A 24 4.67 3.33 -0.65
CA ARG A 24 4.74 4.07 0.62
C ARG A 24 4.29 3.16 1.77
N ASP A 25 4.95 3.30 2.91
CA ASP A 25 4.67 2.59 4.16
C ASP A 25 3.53 3.27 4.94
N ILE A 26 2.30 2.74 4.81
CA ILE A 26 1.14 3.13 5.61
C ILE A 26 0.43 1.86 6.07
N PRO A 27 0.87 1.26 7.19
CA PRO A 27 0.28 0.03 7.72
C PRO A 27 -1.23 0.17 7.93
N TYR A 28 -1.98 -0.90 7.71
CA TYR A 28 -3.44 -0.89 7.87
C TYR A 28 -3.87 -0.40 9.26
N THR A 29 -3.10 -0.77 10.29
CA THR A 29 -3.27 -0.35 11.70
C THR A 29 -3.20 1.17 11.87
N GLN A 30 -2.42 1.87 11.04
CA GLN A 30 -2.22 3.32 11.08
C GLN A 30 -3.01 4.07 10.00
N LEU A 31 -3.67 3.37 9.08
CA LEU A 31 -4.35 3.97 7.93
C LEU A 31 -5.36 5.06 8.33
N ARG A 32 -6.07 4.88 9.44
CA ARG A 32 -7.06 5.86 9.90
C ARG A 32 -6.43 7.22 10.22
N GLU A 33 -5.29 7.21 10.90
CA GLU A 33 -4.59 8.42 11.35
C GLU A 33 -3.74 9.03 10.23
N ARG A 34 -3.25 8.19 9.31
CA ARG A 34 -2.27 8.59 8.28
C ARG A 34 -2.85 8.79 6.89
N MET A 35 -4.15 8.55 6.66
CA MET A 35 -4.73 8.74 5.31
C MET A 35 -4.67 10.19 4.81
N GLY A 36 -4.52 11.18 5.69
CA GLY A 36 -4.29 12.58 5.31
C GLY A 36 -2.95 12.80 4.58
N GLU A 37 -2.01 11.87 4.69
CA GLU A 37 -0.76 11.90 3.91
C GLU A 37 -0.96 11.48 2.45
N MET A 38 -2.14 10.95 2.08
CA MET A 38 -2.46 10.47 0.75
C MET A 38 -3.20 11.53 -0.04
N ARG A 39 -2.85 11.65 -1.32
CA ARG A 39 -3.53 12.55 -2.26
C ARG A 39 -4.84 11.93 -2.76
N GLN A 40 -5.98 12.55 -2.47
CA GLN A 40 -7.30 12.07 -2.93
C GLN A 40 -7.50 12.23 -4.45
N ASP A 41 -6.80 13.17 -5.08
CA ASP A 41 -6.91 13.49 -6.49
C ASP A 41 -6.12 12.52 -7.41
N LEU A 42 -5.30 11.64 -6.82
CA LEU A 42 -4.51 10.64 -7.54
C LEU A 42 -5.06 9.22 -7.34
N PRO A 43 -4.94 8.33 -8.35
CA PRO A 43 -5.18 6.91 -8.17
C PRO A 43 -4.35 6.31 -7.02
N VAL A 44 -5.00 5.46 -6.24
CA VAL A 44 -4.42 4.72 -5.12
C VAL A 44 -4.42 3.23 -5.43
N TYR A 45 -3.24 2.63 -5.52
CA TYR A 45 -3.04 1.19 -5.60
C TYR A 45 -2.64 0.66 -4.23
N LEU A 46 -3.48 -0.17 -3.64
CA LEU A 46 -3.25 -0.79 -2.34
C LEU A 46 -2.68 -2.18 -2.51
N TYR A 47 -1.85 -2.61 -1.57
CA TYR A 47 -1.63 -4.03 -1.35
C TYR A 47 -1.33 -4.30 0.12
N ASP A 48 -1.67 -5.50 0.56
CA ASP A 48 -1.27 -6.11 1.81
C ASP A 48 -0.64 -7.46 1.47
N LYS A 49 -0.54 -8.38 2.45
CA LYS A 49 0.06 -9.69 2.22
C LYS A 49 -0.73 -10.55 1.22
N THR A 50 -2.06 -10.65 1.40
CA THR A 50 -2.91 -11.61 0.65
C THR A 50 -4.07 -10.96 -0.12
N GLY A 51 -4.36 -9.68 0.08
CA GLY A 51 -5.48 -8.94 -0.53
C GLY A 51 -6.62 -8.61 0.45
N VAL A 52 -6.65 -9.22 1.64
CA VAL A 52 -7.77 -9.14 2.58
C VAL A 52 -7.87 -7.76 3.23
N LEU A 53 -6.76 -7.21 3.73
CA LEU A 53 -6.74 -5.88 4.33
C LEU A 53 -6.89 -4.80 3.25
N SER A 54 -6.42 -5.06 2.03
CA SER A 54 -6.59 -4.14 0.90
C SER A 54 -8.06 -3.86 0.59
N LEU A 55 -8.92 -4.89 0.63
CA LEU A 55 -10.36 -4.71 0.46
C LEU A 55 -10.98 -3.83 1.57
N ARG A 56 -10.57 -4.04 2.82
CA ARG A 56 -11.05 -3.26 3.97
C ARG A 56 -10.57 -1.80 3.89
N ALA A 57 -9.31 -1.60 3.53
CA ALA A 57 -8.72 -0.28 3.32
C ALA A 57 -9.42 0.47 2.18
N ALA A 58 -9.70 -0.18 1.05
CA ALA A 58 -10.41 0.43 -0.07
C ALA A 58 -11.80 0.95 0.34
N ARG A 59 -12.55 0.16 1.14
CA ARG A 59 -13.84 0.60 1.68
C ARG A 59 -13.71 1.81 2.61
N ARG A 60 -12.68 1.83 3.47
CA ARG A 60 -12.41 2.96 4.37
C ARG A 60 -12.05 4.23 3.59
N LEU A 61 -11.14 4.12 2.62
CA LEU A 61 -10.72 5.24 1.78
C LEU A 61 -11.89 5.78 0.94
N ARG A 62 -12.74 4.91 0.39
CA ARG A 62 -13.94 5.33 -0.36
C ARG A 62 -14.86 6.20 0.51
N LYS A 63 -15.08 5.83 1.78
CA LYS A 63 -15.86 6.62 2.73
C LYS A 63 -15.23 7.98 3.07
N ASN A 64 -13.94 8.16 2.80
CA ASN A 64 -13.18 9.38 3.05
C ASN A 64 -12.79 10.10 1.74
N GLY A 65 -13.62 10.00 0.70
CA GLY A 65 -13.48 10.82 -0.51
C GLY A 65 -12.46 10.33 -1.56
N PHE A 66 -11.84 9.17 -1.35
CA PHE A 66 -10.97 8.59 -2.38
C PHE A 66 -11.80 7.83 -3.42
N GLU A 67 -11.74 8.27 -4.68
CA GLU A 67 -12.57 7.70 -5.74
C GLU A 67 -11.87 6.59 -6.54
N LYS A 68 -10.60 6.83 -6.89
CA LYS A 68 -9.81 5.99 -7.78
C LYS A 68 -8.94 5.01 -6.99
N ILE A 69 -9.57 3.95 -6.48
CA ILE A 69 -8.90 2.94 -5.66
C ILE A 69 -8.89 1.59 -6.38
N SER A 70 -7.74 0.93 -6.39
CA SER A 70 -7.57 -0.45 -6.83
C SER A 70 -6.61 -1.18 -5.89
N TRP A 71 -6.60 -2.50 -5.92
CA TRP A 71 -5.65 -3.27 -5.10
C TRP A 71 -5.09 -4.49 -5.82
N LEU A 72 -3.93 -4.93 -5.37
CA LEU A 72 -3.26 -6.11 -5.89
C LEU A 72 -4.02 -7.37 -5.48
N LYS A 73 -4.61 -8.07 -6.46
CA LYS A 73 -5.27 -9.36 -6.24
C LYS A 73 -4.22 -10.39 -5.81
N GLY A 74 -4.49 -11.11 -4.72
CA GLY A 74 -3.56 -12.07 -4.12
C GLY A 74 -2.46 -11.44 -3.26
N GLY A 75 -2.41 -10.11 -3.16
CA GLY A 75 -1.46 -9.37 -2.31
C GLY A 75 0.01 -9.55 -2.71
N TYR A 76 0.89 -9.09 -1.82
CA TYR A 76 2.35 -9.11 -2.01
C TYR A 76 2.91 -10.52 -2.22
N ASP A 77 2.30 -11.54 -1.61
CA ASP A 77 2.77 -12.93 -1.73
C ASP A 77 2.77 -13.43 -3.20
N ASN A 78 1.95 -12.83 -4.06
CA ASN A 78 1.86 -13.15 -5.49
C ASN A 78 2.54 -12.12 -6.40
N TRP A 79 3.29 -11.16 -5.83
CA TRP A 79 3.98 -10.14 -6.60
C TRP A 79 5.31 -10.65 -7.16
N SER A 80 5.43 -10.67 -8.49
CA SER A 80 6.67 -11.05 -9.21
C SER A 80 7.43 -9.88 -9.83
N GLY A 81 6.94 -8.64 -9.65
CA GLY A 81 7.54 -7.45 -10.22
C GLY A 81 8.71 -6.88 -9.40
N LYS A 82 9.12 -5.66 -9.75
CA LYS A 82 10.24 -4.97 -9.08
C LYS A 82 9.93 -4.72 -7.60
N THR A 83 10.87 -5.08 -6.75
CA THR A 83 10.82 -4.81 -5.30
C THR A 83 12.02 -3.97 -4.88
N LYS A 84 11.87 -3.22 -3.79
CA LYS A 84 12.96 -2.61 -3.05
C LYS A 84 13.13 -3.41 -1.77
N LYS A 85 14.32 -3.97 -1.58
CA LYS A 85 14.74 -4.61 -0.33
C LYS A 85 15.68 -3.68 0.40
N SER A 86 15.63 -3.66 1.72
CA SER A 86 16.71 -3.03 2.48
C SER A 86 17.98 -3.82 2.19
N PRO A 87 19.14 -3.18 1.92
CA PRO A 87 20.39 -3.90 1.88
C PRO A 87 20.55 -4.59 3.24
N THR A 88 20.63 -5.92 3.22
CA THR A 88 20.95 -6.70 4.41
C THR A 88 22.35 -6.26 4.82
N ASN A 89 22.47 -5.48 5.89
CA ASN A 89 23.76 -5.25 6.51
C ASN A 89 24.13 -6.59 7.18
N TYR A 90 25.06 -7.32 6.57
CA TYR A 90 25.82 -8.35 7.25
C TYR A 90 26.80 -7.69 8.21
#